data_AF-A0A359M8E2-F1
#
_entry.id   AF-A0A359M8E2-F1
#
_cell.length_a   1.000
_cell.length_b   1.000
_cell.length_c   1.000
_cell.angle_alpha   90.00
_cell.angle_beta   90.00
_cell.angle_gamma   90.00
#
_symmetry.space_group_name_H-M   'P 1'
#
loop_
_entity.id
_entity.type
_entity.pdbx_description
1 polymer ?
#
loop_
_entity_poly.entity_id
_entity_poly.type
_entity_poly.pdbx_seq_one_letter_code
_entity_poly.pdbx_strand_id
1 'polypeptide(L)' 'GLTGAIITNKKGEEEEILADGVFEYVGLIPVTTFVKNLGITNKYGFIEANEKMETKVPGVYAAGDVIVKQIRQVVTA' A
#
# COMPACT_ATOMS: atom_id res chain seq x y z
N GLY A 1 -25.96 12.56 1.10
CA GLY A 1 -24.93 11.69 1.67
C GLY A 1 -24.53 10.67 0.62
N LEU A 2 -23.52 9.86 0.90
CA LEU A 2 -23.32 8.62 0.13
C LEU A 2 -24.59 7.76 0.31
N THR A 3 -25.14 7.22 -0.78
CA THR A 3 -26.34 6.36 -0.74
C THR A 3 -26.03 4.91 -1.09
N GLY A 4 -24.83 4.64 -1.62
CA GLY A 4 -24.39 3.32 -2.01
C GLY A 4 -23.16 3.35 -2.91
N ALA A 5 -22.80 2.17 -3.44
CA ALA A 5 -21.78 1.98 -4.47
C ALA A 5 -22.29 1.03 -5.54
N ILE A 6 -21.88 1.28 -6.79
CA ILE A 6 -22.00 0.31 -7.87
C ILE A 6 -20.73 -0.53 -7.87
N ILE A 7 -20.89 -1.84 -7.85
CA ILE A 7 -19.78 -2.80 -7.96
C ILE A 7 -19.94 -3.64 -9.22
N THR A 8 -18.82 -4.00 -9.84
CA THR A 8 -18.80 -5.04 -10.86
C THR A 8 -18.42 -6.37 -10.20
N ASN A 9 -19.31 -7.35 -10.25
CA ASN A 9 -19.09 -8.65 -9.64
C ASN A 9 -18.10 -9.50 -10.48
N LYS A 10 -17.75 -10.70 -9.99
CA LYS A 10 -16.79 -11.59 -10.68
C LYS A 10 -17.27 -12.11 -12.04
N LYS A 11 -18.57 -11.97 -12.36
CA LYS A 11 -19.16 -12.33 -13.66
C LYS A 11 -19.19 -11.15 -14.62
N GLY A 12 -18.77 -9.96 -14.19
CA GLY A 12 -18.83 -8.73 -14.98
C GLY A 12 -20.19 -8.02 -14.92
N GLU A 13 -21.08 -8.44 -14.04
CA GLU A 13 -22.39 -7.82 -13.86
C GLU A 13 -22.29 -6.66 -12.88
N GLU A 14 -23.03 -5.57 -13.13
CA GLU A 14 -23.12 -4.44 -12.22
C GLU A 14 -24.20 -4.68 -11.17
N GLU A 15 -23.89 -4.36 -9.91
CA GLU A 15 -24.80 -4.45 -8.78
C GLU A 15 -24.73 -3.15 -7.96
N GLU A 16 -25.87 -2.64 -7.52
CA GLU A 16 -25.95 -1.51 -6.61
C GLU A 16 -26.05 -2.00 -5.16
N ILE A 17 -25.14 -1.54 -4.31
CA ILE A 17 -25.15 -1.79 -2.86
C ILE A 17 -25.50 -0.48 -2.16
N LEU A 18 -26.69 -0.41 -1.55
CA LEU A 18 -27.09 0.73 -0.73
C LEU A 18 -26.29 0.77 0.58
N ALA A 19 -25.65 1.90 0.87
CA ALA A 19 -24.82 2.09 2.05
C ALA A 19 -24.60 3.57 2.36
N ASP A 20 -24.49 3.90 3.64
CA ASP A 20 -24.18 5.26 4.10
C ASP A 20 -22.67 5.57 4.08
N GLY A 21 -21.82 4.55 3.88
CA GLY A 21 -20.35 4.65 3.85
C GLY A 21 -19.70 3.56 3.00
N VAL A 22 -18.62 3.92 2.28
CA VAL A 22 -17.82 3.02 1.45
C VAL A 22 -16.34 3.23 1.78
N PHE A 23 -15.63 2.13 2.03
CA PHE A 23 -14.21 2.13 2.35
C PHE A 23 -13.48 1.17 1.41
N GLU A 24 -12.69 1.73 0.50
CA GLU A 24 -11.92 0.93 -0.45
C GLU A 24 -10.64 0.39 0.20
N TYR A 25 -10.51 -0.94 0.25
CA TYR A 25 -9.34 -1.65 0.78
C TYR A 25 -8.79 -2.65 -0.26
N VAL A 26 -8.36 -2.14 -1.42
CA VAL A 26 -7.90 -2.96 -2.57
C VAL A 26 -6.37 -3.15 -2.63
N GLY A 27 -5.65 -2.73 -1.59
CA GLY A 27 -4.20 -2.78 -1.52
C GLY A 27 -3.55 -1.39 -1.61
N LEU A 28 -2.22 -1.37 -1.67
CA LEU A 28 -1.42 -0.15 -1.63
C LEU A 28 -0.32 -0.23 -2.68
N ILE A 29 -0.09 0.87 -3.38
CA ILE A 29 1.05 1.05 -4.28
C ILE A 29 2.02 2.01 -3.59
N PRO A 30 3.22 1.56 -3.20
CA PRO A 30 4.18 2.43 -2.54
C PRO A 30 4.76 3.45 -3.52
N VAL A 31 4.91 4.69 -3.06
CA VAL A 31 5.51 5.78 -3.86
C VAL A 31 7.03 5.63 -3.82
N THR A 32 7.60 4.76 -4.65
CA THR A 32 9.04 4.38 -4.61
C THR A 32 9.75 4.44 -5.95
N THR A 33 9.11 4.98 -6.99
CA THR A 33 9.68 5.06 -8.34
C THR A 33 11.04 5.77 -8.38
N PHE A 34 11.25 6.74 -7.49
CA PHE A 34 12.51 7.50 -7.39
C PHE A 34 13.72 6.68 -6.88
N VAL A 35 13.50 5.53 -6.23
CA VAL A 35 14.57 4.63 -5.74
C VAL A 35 14.66 3.31 -6.51
N LYS A 36 13.86 3.12 -7.57
CA LYS A 36 13.78 1.85 -8.30
C LYS A 36 15.15 1.33 -8.77
N ASN A 37 16.04 2.23 -9.16
CA ASN A 37 17.38 1.91 -9.65
C ASN A 37 18.36 1.45 -8.55
N LEU A 38 18.04 1.64 -7.27
CA LEU A 38 18.87 1.18 -6.15
C LEU A 38 18.68 -0.31 -5.85
N GLY A 39 17.66 -0.94 -6.45
CA GLY A 39 17.35 -2.35 -6.24
C GLY A 39 16.94 -2.70 -4.81
N ILE A 40 16.54 -1.71 -4.00
CA ILE A 40 16.15 -1.89 -2.59
C ILE A 40 14.66 -2.22 -2.41
N THR A 41 13.92 -2.39 -3.50
CA THR A 41 12.47 -2.65 -3.46
C THR A 41 12.17 -4.10 -3.81
N ASN A 42 11.18 -4.69 -3.14
CA ASN A 42 10.65 -6.00 -3.52
C ASN A 42 9.81 -5.93 -4.81
N LYS A 43 9.27 -7.09 -5.25
CA LYS A 43 8.42 -7.19 -6.46
C LYS A 43 7.12 -6.37 -6.41
N TYR A 44 6.69 -5.94 -5.23
CA TYR A 44 5.50 -5.09 -5.04
C TYR A 44 5.86 -3.60 -4.89
N GLY A 45 7.15 -3.25 -4.98
CA GLY A 45 7.64 -1.87 -4.90
C GLY A 45 7.93 -1.36 -3.48
N PHE A 46 7.69 -2.15 -2.43
CA PHE A 46 8.01 -1.73 -1.05
C PHE A 46 9.50 -1.83 -0.80
N ILE A 47 10.06 -0.89 -0.05
CA ILE A 47 11.47 -0.88 0.32
C ILE A 47 11.74 -1.97 1.36
N GLU A 48 12.77 -2.77 1.12
CA GLU A 48 13.27 -3.77 2.06
C GLU A 48 14.23 -3.09 3.04
N ALA A 49 13.77 -2.91 4.27
CA ALA A 49 14.54 -2.36 5.38
C ALA A 49 14.49 -3.31 6.58
N ASN A 50 15.56 -3.34 7.37
CA ASN A 50 15.63 -4.15 8.59
C ASN A 50 14.95 -3.45 9.79
N GLU A 51 15.00 -4.07 10.98
CA GLU A 51 14.41 -3.51 12.22
C GLU A 51 15.01 -2.17 12.65
N LYS A 52 16.19 -1.81 12.14
CA LYS A 52 16.85 -0.51 12.35
C LYS A 52 16.59 0.48 11.21
N MET A 53 15.65 0.17 10.32
CA MET A 53 15.29 0.98 9.15
C MET A 53 16.38 1.08 8.09
N GLU A 54 17.42 0.25 8.16
CA GLU A 54 18.53 0.24 7.21
C GLU A 54 18.14 -0.53 5.94
N THR A 55 18.47 0.03 4.78
CA THR A 55 18.38 -0.69 3.50
C THR A 55 19.70 -1.40 3.20
N LYS A 56 19.75 -2.18 2.11
CA LYS A 56 21.01 -2.78 1.63
C LYS A 56 22.03 -1.75 1.09
N VAL A 57 21.63 -0.50 0.89
CA VAL A 57 22.53 0.59 0.46
C VAL A 57 22.96 1.38 1.70
N PRO A 58 24.27 1.36 2.08
CA PRO A 58 24.75 2.08 3.24
C PRO A 58 24.41 3.57 3.20
N GLY A 59 23.92 4.12 4.32
CA GLY A 59 23.50 5.52 4.42
C GLY A 59 22.09 5.80 3.89
N VAL A 60 21.39 4.81 3.31
CA VAL A 60 20.00 4.93 2.88
C VAL A 60 19.11 4.13 3.83
N TYR A 61 18.14 4.84 4.40
CA TYR A 61 17.17 4.32 5.36
C TYR A 61 15.74 4.49 4.82
N ALA A 62 14.82 3.66 5.27
CA ALA A 62 13.40 3.77 4.95
C ALA A 62 12.52 3.38 6.15
N ALA A 63 11.43 4.11 6.34
CA ALA A 63 10.50 3.95 7.47
C ALA A 63 9.07 4.27 7.03
N GLY A 64 8.06 3.99 7.86
CA GLY A 64 6.66 4.26 7.50
C GLY A 64 6.03 3.22 6.56
N ASP A 65 5.06 3.64 5.76
CA ASP A 65 4.24 2.72 4.95
C ASP A 65 4.93 2.21 3.68
N VAL A 66 6.08 2.81 3.37
CA VAL A 66 6.89 2.47 2.19
C VAL A 66 7.71 1.20 2.38
N ILE A 67 7.91 0.74 3.62
CA ILE A 67 8.69 -0.48 3.91
C ILE A 67 7.81 -1.73 3.97
N VAL A 68 8.46 -2.89 3.89
CA VAL A 68 7.80 -4.19 4.12
C VAL A 68 7.40 -4.31 5.60
N LYS A 69 6.09 -4.23 5.88
CA LYS A 69 5.53 -4.47 7.22
C LYS A 69 4.11 -5.04 7.16
N GLN A 70 3.73 -5.75 8.23
CA GLN A 70 2.38 -6.32 8.36
C GLN A 70 1.32 -5.26 8.69
N ILE A 71 1.65 -4.27 9.51
CA ILE A 71 0.69 -3.26 10.00
C ILE A 71 1.13 -1.87 9.57
N ARG A 72 0.20 -1.13 8.94
CA ARG A 72 0.36 0.27 8.51
C ARG A 72 -0.53 1.17 9.36
N GLN A 73 0.09 1.84 10.33
CA GLN A 73 -0.54 2.77 11.25
C GLN A 73 0.46 3.89 11.57
N VAL A 74 -0.04 5.05 11.99
CA VAL A 74 0.81 6.19 12.39
C VAL A 74 1.81 5.79 13.49
N VAL A 75 1.40 4.91 14.42
CA VAL A 75 2.25 4.47 15.54
C VAL A 75 3.33 3.47 15.13
N THR A 76 3.22 2.88 13.93
CA THR A 76 4.17 1.89 13.38
C THR A 76 5.09 2.50 12.32
N ALA A 77 5.14 3.83 12.24
CA ALA A 77 5.97 4.55 11.29
C ALA A 77 7.42 4.67 11.76
#